data_AF-Q2RHR2-F1
#
_entry.id   AF-Q2RHR2-F1
#
_cell.length_a   1.000
_cell.length_b   1.000
_cell.length_c   1.000
_cell.angle_alpha   90.00
_cell.angle_beta   90.00
_cell.angle_gamma   90.00
#
_symmetry.space_group_name_H-M   'P 1'
#
loop_
_entity.id
_entity.type
_entity.pdbx_description
1 polymer ?
#
loop_
_entity_poly.entity_id
_entity_poly.type
_entity_poly.pdbx_seq_one_letter_code
_entity_poly.pdbx_strand_id
1 'polypeptide(L)'
;MILIYDINTEDNDGKRRLVKIMKTSRKYLSHVQKSVFEGDITEGQISLLKKEIMAIVNMKKDFVIIYSLRDGVKLNREILTDTPDPTDNFL
;
A
#
# COMPACT_ATOMS: atom_id res chain seq x y z
N MET A 1 4.26 -3.04 -10.42
CA MET A 1 3.39 -3.05 -9.21
C MET A 1 2.97 -1.63 -8.89
N ILE A 2 1.75 -1.39 -8.40
CA ILE A 2 1.26 -0.08 -7.95
C ILE A 2 0.85 -0.21 -6.48
N LEU A 3 1.36 0.66 -5.62
CA LEU A 3 0.99 0.79 -4.22
C LEU A 3 0.23 2.10 -4.04
N ILE A 4 -0.95 2.04 -3.44
CA ILE A 4 -1.79 3.19 -3.11
C ILE A 4 -2.12 3.13 -1.62
N TYR A 5 -2.07 4.27 -0.94
CA TYR A 5 -2.46 4.35 0.46
C TYR A 5 -3.30 5.58 0.79
N ASP A 6 -4.08 5.47 1.86
CA ASP A 6 -4.67 6.57 2.59
C ASP A 6 -4.37 6.36 4.08
N ILE A 7 -3.72 7.34 4.70
CA ILE A 7 -3.28 7.25 6.10
C ILE A 7 -4.10 8.25 6.90
N ASN A 8 -4.80 7.79 7.94
CA ASN A 8 -5.48 8.71 8.84
C ASN A 8 -4.42 9.54 9.58
N THR A 9 -4.47 10.86 9.40
CA THR A 9 -3.51 11.82 9.96
C THR A 9 -4.14 12.81 10.95
N GLU A 10 -5.33 12.48 11.46
CA GLU A 10 -6.03 13.27 12.47
C GLU A 10 -5.21 13.36 13.77
N ASP A 11 -4.53 12.26 14.12
CA ASP A 11 -3.61 12.19 15.26
C ASP A 11 -2.13 12.28 14.85
N ASN A 12 -1.28 12.62 15.82
CA ASN A 12 0.16 12.76 15.59
C ASN A 12 0.83 11.44 15.20
N ASP A 13 0.29 10.31 15.64
CA ASP A 13 0.81 9.00 15.26
C ASP A 13 0.52 8.70 13.80
N GLY A 14 -0.63 9.13 13.29
CA GLY A 14 -1.01 9.12 11.87
C GLY A 14 -0.01 9.86 11.01
N LYS A 15 0.35 11.09 11.41
CA LYS A 15 1.38 11.88 10.72
C LYS A 15 2.74 11.16 10.72
N ARG A 16 3.10 10.49 11.82
CA ARG A 16 4.32 9.66 11.89
C ARG A 16 4.25 8.44 10.98
N ARG A 17 3.10 7.74 10.92
CA ARG A 17 2.87 6.61 10.00
C ARG A 17 2.98 7.06 8.54
N LEU A 18 2.42 8.21 8.18
CA LEU A 18 2.52 8.79 6.83
C LEU A 18 3.98 9.02 6.39
N VAL A 19 4.81 9.58 7.28
CA VAL A 19 6.23 9.78 6.97
C VAL A 19 6.96 8.43 6.82
N LYS A 20 6.66 7.46 7.70
CA LYS A 20 7.26 6.12 7.64
C LYS A 20 6.87 5.38 6.36
N ILE A 21 5.59 5.36 5.99
CA ILE A 21 5.14 4.68 4.77
C ILE A 21 5.75 5.34 3.53
N MET A 22 5.82 6.68 3.46
CA MET A 22 6.47 7.36 2.33
C MET A 22 7.95 6.96 2.19
N LYS A 23 8.70 6.91 3.31
CA LYS A 23 10.10 6.50 3.30
C LYS A 23 10.27 5.04 2.92
N THR A 24 9.44 4.15 3.47
CA THR A 24 9.45 2.72 3.13
C THR A 24 9.13 2.50 1.67
N SER A 25 8.07 3.09 1.12
CA SER A 25 7.69 2.94 -0.29
C SER A 25 8.80 3.38 -1.24
N ARG A 26 9.53 4.48 -0.94
CA ARG A 26 10.66 4.96 -1.76
C ARG A 26 11.85 4.00 -1.82
N LYS A 27 11.99 3.07 -0.87
CA LYS A 27 13.06 2.05 -0.93
C LYS A 27 12.83 1.04 -2.06
N TYR A 28 11.57 0.84 -2.47
CA TYR A 28 11.16 -0.21 -3.39
C TYR A 28 10.58 0.33 -4.69
N LEU A 29 9.97 1.52 -4.66
CA LEU A 29 9.14 2.03 -5.74
C LEU A 29 9.43 3.52 -6.02
N SER A 30 9.12 3.94 -7.24
CA SER A 30 9.12 5.33 -7.66
C SER A 30 7.82 6.02 -7.20
N HIS A 31 7.93 7.24 -6.71
CA HIS A 31 6.78 8.06 -6.34
C HIS A 31 6.17 8.72 -7.59
N VAL A 32 4.87 8.52 -7.82
CA VAL A 32 4.17 9.02 -9.02
C VAL A 32 3.31 10.23 -8.70
N GLN A 33 2.44 10.09 -7.70
CA GLN A 33 1.54 11.14 -7.21
C GLN A 33 1.36 10.98 -5.70
N LYS A 34 0.66 11.93 -5.05
CA LYS A 34 0.34 11.82 -3.63
C LYS A 34 -0.24 10.44 -3.32
N SER A 35 0.42 9.75 -2.40
CA SER A 35 0.06 8.42 -1.93
C SER A 35 0.05 7.30 -2.96
N VAL A 36 0.67 7.49 -4.13
CA VAL A 36 0.80 6.45 -5.16
C VAL A 36 2.25 6.26 -5.55
N PHE A 37 2.64 5.00 -5.57
CA PHE A 37 3.97 4.54 -5.92
C PHE A 37 3.88 3.42 -6.93
N GLU A 38 4.81 3.36 -7.87
CA GLU A 38 4.88 2.31 -8.87
C GLU A 38 6.32 1.84 -9.09
N GLY A 39 6.45 0.61 -9.59
CA GLY A 39 7.74 0.06 -9.95
C GLY A 39 7.70 -1.44 -10.21
N ASP A 40 8.70 -1.90 -10.94
CA ASP A 40 8.92 -3.31 -11.22
C ASP A 40 9.89 -3.89 -10.19
N ILE A 41 9.35 -4.73 -9.30
CA ILE A 41 10.10 -5.35 -8.21
C ILE A 41 9.81 -6.84 -8.16
N THR A 42 10.78 -7.60 -7.66
CA THR A 42 10.68 -9.06 -7.53
C THR A 42 9.65 -9.47 -6.49
N GLU A 43 9.15 -10.70 -6.55
CA GLU A 43 8.21 -11.25 -5.55
C GLU A 43 8.75 -11.19 -4.12
N GLY A 44 10.06 -11.41 -3.95
CA GLY A 44 10.73 -11.26 -2.66
C GLY A 44 10.71 -9.82 -2.12
N GLN A 45 10.95 -8.84 -2.99
CA GLN A 45 10.83 -7.42 -2.64
C GLN A 45 9.39 -7.01 -2.34
N ILE A 46 8.41 -7.53 -3.09
CA ILE A 46 6.98 -7.33 -2.81
C ILE A 46 6.65 -7.83 -1.40
N SER A 47 7.10 -9.03 -1.07
CA SER A 47 6.86 -9.66 0.23
C SER A 47 7.48 -8.85 1.38
N LEU A 48 8.70 -8.35 1.19
CA LEU A 48 9.39 -7.51 2.18
C LEU A 48 8.71 -6.14 2.33
N LEU A 49 8.34 -5.49 1.23
CA LEU A 49 7.60 -4.23 1.23
C LEU A 49 6.28 -4.37 2.00
N LYS A 50 5.49 -5.40 1.72
CA LYS A 50 4.23 -5.67 2.44
C LYS A 50 4.46 -5.82 3.94
N LYS A 51 5.46 -6.60 4.33
CA LYS A 51 5.84 -6.80 5.74
C LYS A 51 6.21 -5.48 6.41
N GLU A 52 7.02 -4.65 5.78
CA GLU A 52 7.40 -3.34 6.32
C GLU A 52 6.19 -2.40 6.45
N ILE A 53 5.30 -2.37 5.45
CA ILE A 53 4.09 -1.56 5.48
C ILE A 53 3.16 -2.00 6.61
N MET A 54 2.87 -3.30 6.73
CA MET A 54 2.00 -3.84 7.78
C MET A 54 2.53 -3.56 9.19
N ALA A 55 3.85 -3.42 9.36
CA ALA A 55 4.45 -3.03 10.64
C ALA A 55 4.33 -1.51 10.94
N ILE A 56 3.97 -0.70 9.95
CA ILE A 56 3.83 0.76 10.07
C ILE A 56 2.37 1.16 10.28
N VAL A 57 1.46 0.60 9.48
CA VAL A 57 0.07 1.07 9.36
C VAL A 57 -0.81 0.65 10.52
N ASN A 58 -1.85 1.43 10.79
CA ASN A 58 -2.94 1.02 11.66
C ASN A 58 -3.99 0.28 10.81
N MET A 59 -4.14 -1.01 11.06
CA MET A 59 -5.01 -1.90 10.27
C MET A 59 -6.48 -1.43 10.17
N LYS A 60 -6.98 -0.66 11.13
CA LYS A 60 -8.39 -0.22 11.16
C LYS A 60 -8.62 1.24 10.73
N LYS A 61 -7.57 2.07 10.76
CA LYS A 61 -7.68 3.50 10.46
C LYS A 61 -7.10 3.87 9.10
N ASP A 62 -6.13 3.10 8.64
CA ASP A 62 -5.44 3.35 7.39
C ASP A 62 -5.99 2.40 6.31
N PHE A 63 -5.87 2.81 5.05
CA PHE A 63 -6.22 2.00 3.89
C PHE A 63 -4.99 1.83 3.02
N VAL A 64 -4.55 0.60 2.76
CA VAL A 64 -3.44 0.34 1.84
C VAL A 64 -3.80 -0.74 0.87
N ILE A 65 -3.58 -0.47 -0.42
CA ILE A 65 -3.89 -1.39 -1.51
C ILE A 65 -2.71 -1.52 -2.46
N ILE A 66 -2.48 -2.75 -2.91
CA ILE A 66 -1.47 -3.09 -3.90
C ILE A 66 -2.14 -3.70 -5.13
N TYR A 67 -1.73 -3.20 -6.29
CA TYR A 67 -2.02 -3.79 -7.59
C TYR A 67 -0.75 -4.40 -8.18
N SER A 68 -0.85 -5.65 -8.64
CA SER A 68 0.27 -6.40 -9.22
C SER A 68 -0.19 -7.13 -10.47
N LEU A 69 0.70 -7.24 -11.45
CA LEU A 69 0.52 -8.05 -12.66
C LEU A 69 1.46 -9.25 -12.51
N ARG A 70 0.97 -10.38 -11.97
CA ARG A 70 1.81 -11.57 -11.74
C ARG A 70 2.13 -12.30 -13.04
N ASP A 71 1.12 -12.48 -13.89
CA ASP A 71 1.23 -13.23 -15.15
C ASP A 71 1.05 -12.35 -16.40
N GLY A 72 1.17 -11.03 -16.25
CA GLY A 72 0.93 -10.04 -17.31
C GLY A 72 -0.54 -9.87 -17.75
N VAL A 73 -1.42 -10.83 -17.43
CA VAL A 73 -2.81 -10.84 -17.90
C VAL A 73 -3.80 -10.39 -16.83
N LYS A 74 -3.66 -10.88 -15.59
CA LYS A 74 -4.62 -10.61 -14.52
C LYS A 74 -4.09 -9.55 -13.56
N LEU A 75 -4.85 -8.47 -13.42
CA LEU A 75 -4.67 -7.51 -12.35
C LEU A 75 -5.01 -8.18 -11.01
N ASN A 76 -4.01 -8.34 -10.16
CA ASN A 76 -4.19 -8.80 -8.79
C ASN A 76 -4.25 -7.59 -7.87
N ARG A 77 -5.40 -7.40 -7.22
CA ARG A 77 -5.64 -6.37 -6.20
C ARG A 77 -5.61 -7.00 -4.82
N GLU A 78 -4.92 -6.35 -3.90
CA GLU A 78 -4.78 -6.84 -2.52
C GLU A 78 -4.83 -5.66 -1.56
N ILE A 79 -5.81 -5.68 -0.65
CA ILE A 79 -5.91 -4.72 0.45
C ILE A 79 -5.10 -5.28 1.61
N LEU A 80 -4.13 -4.50 2.09
CA LEU A 80 -3.24 -4.90 3.19
C LEU A 80 -3.79 -4.56 4.58
N THR A 81 -4.78 -3.68 4.65
CA THR A 81 -5.42 -3.21 5.90
C THR A 81 -6.74 -3.94 6.15
N ASP A 82 -7.20 -3.94 7.39
CA ASP A 82 -8.49 -4.53 7.81
C ASP A 82 -9.62 -3.52 7.57
N THR A 83 -9.82 -3.21 6.30
CA THR A 83 -10.76 -2.21 5.81
C THR A 83 -11.65 -2.81 4.73
N PRO A 84 -12.95 -2.48 4.67
CA PRO A 84 -13.86 -3.02 3.66
C PRO A 84 -13.34 -2.79 2.25
N ASP A 85 -13.49 -3.78 1.36
CA ASP A 85 -13.20 -3.59 -0.06
C ASP A 85 -14.28 -2.69 -0.65
N PRO A 86 -13.94 -1.49 -1.16
CA PRO A 86 -14.94 -0.56 -1.69
C PRO A 86 -15.65 -1.10 -2.95
N THR A 87 -15.12 -2.16 -3.56
CA THR A 87 -15.71 -2.81 -4.75
C THR A 87 -16.56 -4.03 -4.43
N ASP A 88 -16.68 -4.43 -3.16
CA ASP A 88 -17.60 -5.52 -2.79
C ASP A 88 -19.08 -5.14 -2.96
N ASN A 89 -19.38 -3.85 -3.21
CA ASN A 89 -20.74 -3.35 -3.39
C ASN A 89 -21.30 -3.51 -4.82
N PHE A 90 -20.61 -4.20 -5.73
CA PHE A 90 -21.17 -4.54 -7.04
C PHE A 90 -21.98 -5.85 -6.93
N LEU A 91 -23.30 -5.70 -6.77
CA LEU A 91 -24.33 -6.74 -6.99
C LEU A 91 -24.38 -7.17 -8.46
#